data_AF-A0A973M377-F1
#
_entry.id   AF-A0A973M377-F1
#
_cell.length_a   1.000
_cell.length_b   1.000
_cell.length_c   1.000
_cell.angle_alpha   90.00
_cell.angle_beta   90.00
_cell.angle_gamma   90.00
#
_symmetry.space_group_name_H-M   'P 1'
#
loop_
_entity.id
_entity.type
_entity.pdbx_description
1 polymer ?
#
loop_
_entity_poly.entity_id
_entity_poly.type
_entity_poly.pdbx_seq_one_letter_code
_entity_poly.pdbx_strand_id
1 'polypeptide(L)'
;MTSTTDASPTPPPAEPREAPTTRRWHYWAAGASAVLVALCTATAVALQPEAPPVPSRSEIALRSAHDDAARLTAATRASLEQAAAPELAPAARAALAAAATVLGRQADVLGQATASQSPSGSPTSGSAGTTPAGSTAAGTNAAGTTPAGISPAGLLTDLSASAQARLADVPDVDGPTATILASVAAGQVLQAEAIAAATGLHAPALPGPAAATAADPTPAACPSPTRSAAPSATPTPAPTKPGAASAETNSAATTSAGTSSTGPLARPAKRLAFPDAIAAVARAESAAVYASQTALARSAAGSSEAAARANSLDAHRQQLKAVESLAARACVGLPVPDAGFALPSGFAADPTPGLAAVAASGEESWAQLVGAAPAELRAWAADGLLVAARLGTGSTPFPGVPSAG
;
A
#
# COMPACT_ATOMS: atom_id res chain seq x y z
N MET A 1 6.62 -80.42 -109.50
CA MET A 1 6.01 -81.50 -108.68
C MET A 1 6.32 -81.21 -107.23
N THR A 2 5.31 -81.35 -106.36
CA THR A 2 5.36 -81.45 -104.88
C THR A 2 5.94 -80.25 -104.12
N SER A 3 5.37 -79.67 -103.07
CA SER A 3 4.19 -80.01 -102.26
C SER A 3 3.78 -78.79 -101.42
N THR A 4 2.49 -78.75 -101.11
CA THR A 4 1.81 -78.03 -100.02
C THR A 4 2.55 -78.11 -98.69
N THR A 5 2.59 -77.02 -97.90
CA THR A 5 2.49 -77.08 -96.43
C THR A 5 1.89 -75.78 -95.89
N ASP A 6 0.80 -76.01 -95.18
CA ASP A 6 -0.05 -75.16 -94.37
C ASP A 6 0.62 -74.83 -93.02
N ALA A 7 0.42 -73.62 -92.47
CA ALA A 7 0.44 -73.35 -91.02
C ALA A 7 0.21 -71.85 -90.69
N SER A 8 -1.01 -71.59 -90.20
CA SER A 8 -1.37 -70.77 -89.03
C SER A 8 -1.01 -69.28 -88.93
N PRO A 9 -2.03 -68.40 -88.78
CA PRO A 9 -1.86 -66.97 -88.55
C PRO A 9 -1.42 -66.67 -87.10
N THR A 10 -0.37 -65.85 -86.99
CA THR A 10 0.14 -65.29 -85.74
C THR A 10 -0.84 -64.28 -85.16
N PRO A 11 -1.28 -64.42 -83.89
CA PRO A 11 -2.16 -63.43 -83.25
C PRO A 11 -1.40 -62.11 -82.99
N PRO A 12 -2.11 -60.97 -82.99
CA PRO A 12 -1.51 -59.65 -82.81
C PRO A 12 -0.94 -59.46 -81.40
N PRO A 13 0.12 -58.63 -81.25
CA PRO A 13 0.71 -58.33 -79.95
C PRO A 13 -0.31 -57.61 -79.05
N ALA A 14 -0.52 -58.16 -77.86
CA ALA A 14 -1.36 -57.59 -76.83
C ALA A 14 -0.80 -56.25 -76.34
N GLU A 15 -1.60 -55.19 -76.47
CA GLU A 15 -1.33 -53.89 -75.88
C GLU A 15 -1.21 -54.01 -74.34
N PRO A 16 -0.20 -53.39 -73.73
CA PRO A 16 -0.09 -53.34 -72.28
C PRO A 16 -1.24 -52.50 -71.73
N ARG A 17 -2.21 -53.16 -71.07
CA ARG A 17 -3.18 -52.48 -70.20
C ARG A 17 -2.43 -51.83 -69.05
N GLU A 18 -2.16 -50.53 -69.17
CA GLU A 18 -1.78 -49.68 -68.04
C GLU A 18 -2.85 -49.79 -66.95
N ALA A 19 -2.48 -50.37 -65.81
CA ALA A 19 -3.30 -50.41 -64.61
C ALA A 19 -3.39 -49.00 -64.01
N PRO A 20 -4.55 -48.32 -64.02
CA PRO A 20 -4.62 -46.93 -63.64
C PRO A 20 -5.27 -46.78 -62.27
N THR A 21 -4.60 -47.12 -61.16
CA THR A 21 -5.23 -46.88 -59.83
C THR A 21 -4.30 -46.58 -58.65
N THR A 22 -2.97 -46.76 -58.72
CA THR A 22 -2.14 -46.56 -57.52
C THR A 22 -1.72 -45.10 -57.27
N ARG A 23 -1.57 -44.26 -58.30
CA ARG A 23 -1.15 -42.85 -58.10
C ARG A 23 -2.22 -41.96 -57.46
N ARG A 24 -3.51 -42.17 -57.73
CA ARG A 24 -4.60 -41.33 -57.16
C ARG A 24 -4.77 -41.52 -55.65
N TRP A 25 -4.44 -42.71 -55.13
CA TRP A 25 -4.56 -43.02 -53.70
C TRP A 25 -3.54 -42.25 -52.85
N HIS A 26 -2.31 -42.09 -53.34
CA HIS A 26 -1.27 -41.34 -52.62
C HIS A 26 -1.59 -39.84 -52.48
N TYR A 27 -2.21 -39.21 -53.49
CA TYR A 27 -2.62 -37.80 -53.38
C TYR A 27 -3.76 -37.60 -52.37
N TRP A 28 -4.72 -38.53 -52.31
CA TRP A 28 -5.79 -38.48 -51.32
C TRP A 28 -5.29 -38.71 -49.89
N ALA A 29 -4.39 -39.68 -49.70
CA ALA A 29 -3.77 -39.95 -48.40
C ALA A 29 -2.92 -38.75 -47.91
N ALA A 30 -2.15 -38.12 -48.81
CA ALA A 30 -1.38 -36.93 -48.48
C ALA A 30 -2.27 -35.73 -48.10
N GLY A 31 -3.38 -35.50 -48.83
CA GLY A 31 -4.33 -34.44 -48.51
C GLY A 31 -5.03 -34.64 -47.16
N ALA A 32 -5.49 -35.85 -46.86
CA ALA A 32 -6.12 -36.17 -45.58
C ALA A 32 -5.16 -36.01 -44.39
N SER A 33 -3.89 -36.40 -44.57
CA SER A 33 -2.84 -36.23 -43.56
C SER A 33 -2.58 -34.75 -43.25
N ALA A 34 -2.52 -33.89 -44.27
CA ALA A 34 -2.31 -32.46 -44.10
C ALA A 34 -3.46 -31.79 -43.34
N VAL A 35 -4.71 -32.18 -43.62
CA VAL A 35 -5.89 -31.67 -42.90
C VAL A 35 -5.89 -32.12 -41.44
N LEU A 36 -5.53 -33.38 -41.15
CA LEU A 36 -5.41 -33.86 -39.77
C LEU A 36 -4.31 -33.15 -39.00
N VAL A 37 -3.14 -32.92 -39.60
CA VAL A 37 -2.06 -32.14 -38.97
C VAL A 37 -2.52 -30.71 -38.73
N ALA A 38 -3.16 -30.06 -39.71
CA ALA A 38 -3.68 -28.69 -39.55
C ALA A 38 -4.74 -28.62 -38.44
N LEU A 39 -5.66 -29.58 -38.37
CA LEU A 39 -6.70 -29.65 -37.34
C LEU A 39 -6.10 -29.93 -35.95
N CYS A 40 -5.12 -30.82 -35.85
CA CYS A 40 -4.38 -31.08 -34.61
C CYS A 40 -3.56 -29.86 -34.17
N THR A 41 -2.94 -29.12 -35.09
CA THR A 41 -2.21 -27.89 -34.74
C THR A 41 -3.18 -26.77 -34.32
N ALA A 42 -4.33 -26.63 -35.01
CA ALA A 42 -5.32 -25.62 -34.66
C ALA A 42 -6.00 -25.93 -33.31
N THR A 43 -6.28 -27.21 -33.02
CA THR A 43 -6.78 -27.63 -31.71
C THR A 43 -5.71 -27.52 -30.62
N ALA A 44 -4.45 -27.81 -30.91
CA ALA A 44 -3.35 -27.61 -29.96
C ALA A 44 -3.14 -26.12 -29.63
N VAL A 45 -3.30 -25.20 -30.60
CA VAL A 45 -3.24 -23.76 -30.36
C VAL A 45 -4.50 -23.25 -29.65
N ALA A 46 -5.69 -23.76 -29.97
CA ALA A 46 -6.91 -23.42 -29.25
C ALA A 46 -6.95 -23.95 -27.81
N LEU A 47 -6.16 -24.99 -27.53
CA LEU A 47 -5.96 -25.56 -26.20
C LEU A 47 -4.70 -25.04 -25.52
N GLN A 48 -3.95 -24.09 -26.10
CA GLN A 48 -2.88 -23.44 -25.35
C GLN A 48 -3.54 -22.66 -24.21
N PRO A 49 -3.35 -23.08 -22.96
CA PRO A 49 -3.86 -22.30 -21.84
C PRO A 49 -3.19 -20.94 -21.95
N GLU A 50 -4.02 -19.89 -21.98
CA GLU A 50 -3.54 -18.53 -21.95
C GLU A 50 -2.56 -18.42 -20.79
N ALA A 51 -1.32 -18.01 -21.08
CA ALA A 51 -0.28 -17.96 -20.06
C ALA A 51 -0.82 -17.13 -18.89
N PRO A 52 -0.73 -17.64 -17.64
CA PRO A 52 -1.32 -16.94 -16.52
C PRO A 52 -0.75 -15.51 -16.48
N PRO A 53 -1.60 -14.49 -16.27
CA PRO A 53 -1.13 -13.11 -16.24
C PRO A 53 -0.04 -12.98 -15.19
N VAL A 54 1.07 -12.32 -15.55
CA VAL A 54 2.17 -12.06 -14.62
C VAL A 54 1.62 -11.12 -13.53
N PRO A 55 1.73 -11.47 -12.24
CA PRO A 55 1.20 -10.65 -11.17
C PRO A 55 1.90 -9.29 -11.14
N SER A 56 1.14 -8.25 -10.83
CA SER A 56 1.69 -6.90 -10.72
C SER A 56 2.62 -6.76 -9.50
N ARG A 57 3.51 -5.76 -9.50
CA ARG A 57 4.38 -5.47 -8.34
C ARG A 57 3.56 -5.22 -7.06
N SER A 58 2.43 -4.52 -7.18
CA SER A 58 1.50 -4.28 -6.08
C SER A 58 0.88 -5.56 -5.53
N GLU A 59 0.45 -6.47 -6.40
CA GLU A 59 -0.10 -7.77 -5.99
C GLU A 59 0.95 -8.62 -5.26
N ILE A 60 2.19 -8.63 -5.76
CA ILE A 60 3.31 -9.34 -5.12
C ILE A 60 3.59 -8.72 -3.73
N ALA A 61 3.66 -7.39 -3.64
CA ALA A 61 3.95 -6.69 -2.39
C ALA A 61 2.83 -6.89 -1.35
N LEU A 62 1.56 -6.81 -1.74
CA LEU A 62 0.43 -7.07 -0.83
C LEU A 62 0.38 -8.51 -0.35
N ARG A 63 0.61 -9.47 -1.25
CA ARG A 63 0.66 -10.89 -0.87
C ARG A 63 1.82 -11.16 0.10
N SER A 64 3.00 -10.62 -0.19
CA SER A 64 4.16 -10.74 0.71
C SER A 64 3.88 -10.08 2.07
N ALA A 65 3.25 -8.90 2.09
CA ALA A 65 2.87 -8.22 3.32
C ALA A 65 1.86 -9.03 4.15
N HIS A 66 0.86 -9.63 3.48
CA HIS A 66 -0.14 -10.50 4.11
C HIS A 66 0.52 -11.72 4.76
N ASP A 67 1.39 -12.41 4.02
CA ASP A 67 2.07 -13.62 4.49
C ASP A 67 3.02 -13.32 5.66
N ASP A 68 3.72 -12.18 5.61
CA ASP A 68 4.54 -11.69 6.73
C ASP A 68 3.69 -11.39 7.97
N ALA A 69 2.59 -10.65 7.82
CA ALA A 69 1.69 -10.32 8.92
C ALA A 69 1.08 -11.58 9.57
N ALA A 70 0.65 -12.55 8.76
CA ALA A 70 0.12 -13.82 9.25
C ALA A 70 1.18 -14.64 10.01
N ARG A 71 2.41 -14.72 9.46
CA ARG A 71 3.55 -15.38 10.12
C ARG A 71 3.91 -14.73 11.44
N LEU A 72 4.04 -13.40 11.47
CA LEU A 72 4.37 -12.64 12.68
C LEU A 72 3.27 -12.78 13.74
N THR A 73 2.01 -12.83 13.33
CA THR A 73 0.89 -13.07 14.24
C THR A 73 1.00 -14.46 14.88
N ALA A 74 1.27 -15.50 14.09
CA ALA A 74 1.46 -16.87 14.59
C ALA A 74 2.66 -16.96 15.54
N ALA A 75 3.80 -16.34 15.18
CA ALA A 75 4.99 -16.26 16.02
C ALA A 75 4.70 -15.58 17.36
N THR A 76 4.00 -14.45 17.34
CA THR A 76 3.63 -13.70 18.57
C THR A 76 2.73 -14.53 19.49
N ARG A 77 1.76 -15.27 18.94
CA ARG A 77 0.90 -16.17 19.72
C ARG A 77 1.69 -17.35 20.31
N ALA A 78 2.59 -17.95 19.54
CA ALA A 78 3.46 -19.01 20.04
C ALA A 78 4.36 -18.50 21.18
N SER A 79 4.91 -17.28 21.07
CA SER A 79 5.67 -16.66 22.17
C SER A 79 4.82 -16.41 23.42
N LEU A 80 3.54 -16.04 23.27
CA LEU A 80 2.61 -15.89 24.40
C LEU A 80 2.34 -17.23 25.11
N GLU A 81 2.18 -18.31 24.36
CA GLU A 81 1.96 -19.67 24.90
C GLU A 81 3.21 -20.21 25.60
N GLN A 82 4.40 -20.00 25.01
CA GLN A 82 5.68 -20.39 25.61
C GLN A 82 5.99 -19.58 26.87
N ALA A 83 5.55 -18.31 26.92
CA ALA A 83 5.65 -17.44 28.08
C ALA A 83 4.61 -17.71 29.18
N ALA A 84 3.90 -18.85 29.14
CA ALA A 84 3.05 -19.32 30.24
C ALA A 84 3.85 -19.70 31.51
N ALA A 85 5.19 -19.79 31.41
CA ALA A 85 6.06 -19.82 32.58
C ALA A 85 6.08 -18.46 33.31
N PRO A 86 6.30 -18.42 34.65
CA PRO A 86 6.26 -17.18 35.45
C PRO A 86 7.35 -16.13 35.14
N GLU A 87 8.15 -16.31 34.09
CA GLU A 87 9.30 -15.45 33.78
C GLU A 87 8.95 -14.15 33.04
N LEU A 88 7.85 -14.08 32.28
CA LEU A 88 7.53 -12.89 31.49
C LEU A 88 6.77 -11.83 32.30
N ALA A 89 7.30 -10.60 32.32
CA ALA A 89 6.66 -9.46 32.96
C ALA A 89 5.23 -9.23 32.44
N PRO A 90 4.25 -8.85 33.28
CA PRO A 90 2.87 -8.60 32.86
C PRO A 90 2.73 -7.58 31.72
N ALA A 91 3.56 -6.53 31.73
CA ALA A 91 3.60 -5.50 30.68
C ALA A 91 4.02 -6.08 29.33
N ALA A 92 5.05 -6.94 29.30
CA ALA A 92 5.50 -7.60 28.08
C ALA A 92 4.43 -8.55 27.51
N ARG A 93 3.73 -9.29 28.38
CA ARG A 93 2.60 -10.14 27.98
C ARG A 93 1.46 -9.31 27.36
N ALA A 94 1.13 -8.17 27.96
CA ALA A 94 0.11 -7.26 27.43
C ALA A 94 0.52 -6.66 26.07
N ALA A 95 1.79 -6.25 25.92
CA ALA A 95 2.32 -5.73 24.66
C ALA A 95 2.28 -6.78 23.53
N LEU A 96 2.69 -8.02 23.81
CA LEU A 96 2.61 -9.12 22.84
C LEU A 96 1.17 -9.45 22.45
N ALA A 97 0.23 -9.45 23.41
CA ALA A 97 -1.19 -9.69 23.12
C ALA A 97 -1.80 -8.58 22.23
N ALA A 98 -1.45 -7.32 22.51
CA ALA A 98 -1.83 -6.19 21.68
C ALA A 98 -1.25 -6.31 20.27
N ALA A 99 0.04 -6.61 20.15
CA ALA A 99 0.72 -6.82 18.88
C ALA A 99 0.08 -7.94 18.05
N ALA A 100 -0.25 -9.09 18.67
CA ALA A 100 -0.94 -10.19 17.98
C ALA A 100 -2.32 -9.78 17.44
N THR A 101 -3.05 -8.93 18.16
CA THR A 101 -4.36 -8.42 17.73
C THR A 101 -4.21 -7.39 16.61
N VAL A 102 -3.18 -6.54 16.66
CA VAL A 102 -2.87 -5.57 15.60
C VAL A 102 -2.44 -6.29 14.32
N LEU A 103 -1.47 -7.21 14.40
CA LEU A 103 -0.97 -7.98 13.25
C LEU A 103 -2.05 -8.86 12.62
N GLY A 104 -2.95 -9.44 13.43
CA GLY A 104 -4.11 -10.17 12.92
C GLY A 104 -5.03 -9.29 12.09
N ARG A 105 -5.36 -8.09 12.60
CA ARG A 105 -6.14 -7.09 11.84
C ARG A 105 -5.40 -6.63 10.57
N GLN A 106 -4.08 -6.48 10.62
CA GLN A 106 -3.24 -6.21 9.46
C GLN A 106 -3.35 -7.28 8.38
N ALA A 107 -3.23 -8.55 8.76
CA ALA A 107 -3.42 -9.67 7.84
C ALA A 107 -4.82 -9.65 7.20
N ASP A 108 -5.88 -9.45 7.99
CA ASP A 108 -7.25 -9.43 7.46
C ASP A 108 -7.48 -8.33 6.41
N VAL A 109 -7.02 -7.10 6.67
CA VAL A 109 -7.15 -5.99 5.70
C VAL A 109 -6.31 -6.22 4.46
N LEU A 110 -5.08 -6.73 4.60
CA LEU A 110 -4.22 -7.06 3.45
C LEU A 110 -4.82 -8.18 2.59
N GLY A 111 -5.47 -9.17 3.21
CA GLY A 111 -6.19 -10.23 2.51
C GLY A 111 -7.37 -9.69 1.70
N GLN A 112 -8.15 -8.76 2.28
CA GLN A 112 -9.26 -8.09 1.58
C GLN A 112 -8.77 -7.21 0.42
N ALA A 113 -7.67 -6.47 0.62
CA ALA A 113 -7.05 -5.66 -0.43
C ALA A 113 -6.56 -6.53 -1.60
N THR A 114 -5.91 -7.66 -1.29
CA THR A 114 -5.43 -8.63 -2.30
C THR A 114 -6.59 -9.26 -3.08
N ALA A 115 -7.68 -9.62 -2.39
CA ALA A 115 -8.88 -10.17 -3.03
C ALA A 115 -9.56 -9.16 -3.96
N SER A 116 -9.54 -7.86 -3.61
CA SER A 116 -10.14 -6.80 -4.42
C SER A 116 -9.34 -6.46 -5.68
N GLN A 117 -8.05 -6.78 -5.71
CA GLN A 117 -7.18 -6.55 -6.88
C GLN A 117 -7.23 -7.69 -7.89
N SER A 118 -7.64 -8.90 -7.50
CA SER A 118 -7.84 -9.99 -8.47
C SER A 118 -8.96 -9.62 -9.43
N PRO A 119 -8.69 -9.41 -10.72
CA PRO A 119 -9.74 -9.17 -11.69
C PRO A 119 -10.63 -10.41 -11.70
N SER A 120 -11.91 -10.23 -11.32
CA SER A 120 -12.91 -11.30 -11.42
C SER A 120 -13.07 -11.69 -12.88
N GLY A 121 -12.28 -12.67 -13.32
CA GLY A 121 -12.68 -13.51 -14.43
C GLY A 121 -14.03 -14.13 -14.05
N SER A 122 -15.03 -13.98 -14.92
CA SER A 122 -16.38 -14.48 -14.72
C SER A 122 -16.38 -15.87 -14.05
N PRO A 123 -17.24 -16.12 -13.05
CA PRO A 123 -17.32 -17.41 -12.39
C PRO A 123 -17.81 -18.45 -13.39
N THR A 124 -16.87 -19.13 -14.04
CA THR A 124 -17.20 -20.32 -14.82
C THR A 124 -17.23 -21.45 -13.81
N SER A 125 -18.41 -21.72 -13.26
CA SER A 125 -18.68 -22.92 -12.47
C SER A 125 -18.36 -24.14 -13.31
N GLY A 126 -17.18 -24.73 -13.08
CA GLY A 126 -16.66 -25.81 -13.92
C GLY A 126 -15.52 -26.55 -13.26
N SER A 127 -15.87 -27.37 -12.27
CA SER A 127 -15.37 -28.72 -11.98
C SER A 127 -13.86 -29.07 -12.00
N ALA A 128 -13.53 -29.82 -10.94
CA ALA A 128 -12.51 -30.85 -10.83
C ALA A 128 -11.04 -30.42 -10.61
N GLY A 129 -10.55 -30.79 -9.43
CA GLY A 129 -9.22 -30.49 -8.95
C GLY A 129 -8.11 -31.11 -9.78
N THR A 130 -7.03 -30.34 -9.88
CA THR A 130 -5.68 -30.86 -10.07
C THR A 130 -4.75 -30.06 -9.17
N THR A 131 -4.07 -30.78 -8.29
CA THR A 131 -3.06 -30.27 -7.37
C THR A 131 -1.87 -29.76 -8.18
N PRO A 132 -1.38 -28.52 -8.00
CA PRO A 132 -0.15 -28.08 -8.65
C PRO A 132 1.05 -28.71 -7.94
N ALA A 133 1.87 -29.43 -8.70
CA ALA A 133 3.20 -29.83 -8.28
C ALA A 133 4.06 -28.58 -8.07
N GLY A 134 4.75 -28.52 -6.92
CA GLY A 134 5.55 -27.39 -6.48
C GLY A 134 6.67 -27.03 -7.45
N SER A 135 6.72 -25.75 -7.82
CA SER A 135 7.88 -25.15 -8.46
C SER A 135 8.74 -24.50 -7.38
N THR A 136 9.83 -25.18 -7.03
CA THR A 136 10.85 -24.73 -6.09
C THR A 136 11.67 -23.62 -6.74
N ALA A 137 11.32 -22.37 -6.47
CA ALA A 137 12.23 -21.25 -6.66
C ALA A 137 13.28 -21.29 -5.54
N ALA A 138 14.54 -21.47 -5.93
CA ALA A 138 15.70 -21.48 -5.04
C ALA A 138 15.86 -20.12 -4.35
N GLY A 139 15.38 -20.02 -3.11
CA GLY A 139 15.82 -19.05 -2.12
C GLY A 139 16.93 -19.67 -1.28
N THR A 140 18.15 -19.19 -1.45
CA THR A 140 19.35 -19.58 -0.72
C THR A 140 19.18 -19.40 0.80
N ASN A 141 19.51 -20.47 1.54
CA ASN A 141 19.87 -20.54 2.96
C ASN A 141 18.79 -20.22 4.01
N ALA A 142 18.04 -21.25 4.42
CA ALA A 142 17.71 -21.44 5.83
C ALA A 142 17.88 -22.94 6.16
N ALA A 143 19.06 -23.29 6.67
CA ALA A 143 19.33 -24.62 7.19
C ALA A 143 18.30 -24.94 8.30
N GLY A 144 17.73 -26.13 8.22
CA GLY A 144 16.79 -26.64 9.22
C GLY A 144 17.45 -26.77 10.60
N THR A 145 17.37 -25.71 11.37
CA THR A 145 17.39 -25.77 12.82
C THR A 145 15.93 -25.79 13.28
N THR A 146 15.55 -26.83 14.00
CA THR A 146 14.33 -26.87 14.83
C THR A 146 14.14 -25.50 15.49
N PRO A 147 12.95 -24.88 15.49
CA PRO A 147 12.79 -23.53 16.03
C PRO A 147 13.14 -23.54 17.52
N ALA A 148 14.38 -23.13 17.84
CA ALA A 148 14.72 -22.69 19.17
C ALA A 148 13.74 -21.56 19.50
N GLY A 149 13.12 -21.63 20.69
CA GLY A 149 11.95 -20.82 21.06
C GLY A 149 12.04 -19.37 20.58
N ILE A 150 10.94 -18.85 20.04
CA ILE A 150 10.87 -17.50 19.48
C ILE A 150 10.98 -16.52 20.64
N SER A 151 12.20 -16.03 20.88
CA SER A 151 12.47 -15.03 21.90
C SER A 151 11.85 -13.68 21.51
N PRO A 152 11.50 -12.81 22.49
CA PRO A 152 11.03 -11.46 22.20
C PRO A 152 11.99 -10.64 21.33
N ALA A 153 13.31 -10.85 21.47
CA ALA A 153 14.32 -10.20 20.65
C ALA A 153 14.26 -10.66 19.17
N GLY A 154 13.99 -11.95 18.93
CA GLY A 154 13.75 -12.49 17.59
C GLY A 154 12.52 -11.84 16.95
N LEU A 155 11.41 -11.76 17.69
CA LEU A 155 10.18 -11.12 17.21
C LEU A 155 10.38 -9.63 16.87
N LEU A 156 11.13 -8.88 17.68
CA LEU A 156 11.48 -7.48 17.41
C LEU A 156 12.28 -7.33 16.10
N THR A 157 13.20 -8.26 15.87
CA THR A 157 14.01 -8.29 14.64
C THR A 157 13.13 -8.59 13.42
N ASP A 158 12.24 -9.58 13.52
CA ASP A 158 11.33 -9.96 12.44
C ASP A 158 10.31 -8.86 12.11
N LEU A 159 9.76 -8.18 13.13
CA LEU A 159 8.88 -7.02 12.95
C LEU A 159 9.58 -5.88 12.23
N SER A 160 10.81 -5.57 12.65
CA SER A 160 11.60 -4.48 12.07
C SER A 160 11.98 -4.80 10.61
N ALA A 161 12.37 -6.05 10.34
CA ALA A 161 12.69 -6.51 8.98
C ALA A 161 11.44 -6.47 8.07
N SER A 162 10.28 -6.89 8.58
CA SER A 162 9.02 -6.80 7.82
C SER A 162 8.66 -5.35 7.50
N ALA A 163 8.73 -4.45 8.49
CA ALA A 163 8.43 -3.03 8.27
C ALA A 163 9.38 -2.40 7.24
N GLN A 164 10.67 -2.71 7.30
CA GLN A 164 11.66 -2.25 6.32
C GLN A 164 11.38 -2.76 4.91
N ALA A 165 11.02 -4.04 4.76
CA ALA A 165 10.64 -4.59 3.46
C ALA A 165 9.43 -3.86 2.87
N ARG A 166 8.42 -3.55 3.68
CA ARG A 166 7.25 -2.79 3.22
C ARG A 166 7.60 -1.36 2.80
N LEU A 167 8.44 -0.66 3.57
CA LEU A 167 8.90 0.68 3.21
C LEU A 167 9.76 0.67 1.93
N ALA A 168 10.54 -0.38 1.70
CA ALA A 168 11.31 -0.54 0.48
C ALA A 168 10.43 -0.75 -0.77
N ASP A 169 9.26 -1.39 -0.63
CA ASP A 169 8.31 -1.62 -1.72
C ASP A 169 7.48 -0.36 -2.07
N VAL A 170 7.33 0.60 -1.15
CA VAL A 170 6.47 1.81 -1.31
C VAL A 170 6.70 2.61 -2.60
N PRO A 171 7.94 2.87 -3.07
CA PRO A 171 8.17 3.62 -4.29
C PRO A 171 7.67 2.91 -5.55
N ASP A 172 7.70 1.57 -5.57
CA ASP A 172 7.51 0.74 -6.78
C ASP A 172 6.07 0.25 -7.00
N VAL A 173 5.18 0.49 -6.04
CA VAL A 173 3.77 0.09 -6.10
C VAL A 173 2.86 1.26 -6.50
N ASP A 174 1.58 0.99 -6.80
CA ASP A 174 0.60 2.05 -7.02
C ASP A 174 0.30 2.85 -5.73
N GLY A 175 -0.19 4.08 -5.88
CA GLY A 175 -0.52 4.96 -4.75
C GLY A 175 -1.43 4.32 -3.67
N PRO A 176 -2.59 3.72 -4.02
CA PRO A 176 -3.40 2.94 -3.06
C PRO A 176 -2.59 1.92 -2.25
N THR A 177 -1.81 1.09 -2.94
CA THR A 177 -1.00 0.05 -2.30
C THR A 177 0.11 0.65 -1.45
N ALA A 178 0.76 1.73 -1.91
CA ALA A 178 1.78 2.46 -1.16
C ALA A 178 1.24 2.98 0.18
N THR A 179 0.04 3.56 0.21
CA THR A 179 -0.60 4.00 1.46
C THR A 179 -0.78 2.84 2.43
N ILE A 180 -1.33 1.70 1.96
CA ILE A 180 -1.55 0.52 2.81
C ILE A 180 -0.23 -0.01 3.36
N LEU A 181 0.80 -0.17 2.51
CA LEU A 181 2.11 -0.67 2.94
C LEU A 181 2.80 0.26 3.93
N ALA A 182 2.74 1.58 3.71
CA ALA A 182 3.31 2.57 4.62
C ALA A 182 2.59 2.57 5.97
N SER A 183 1.25 2.50 5.99
CA SER A 183 0.47 2.39 7.23
C SER A 183 0.76 1.09 7.99
N VAL A 184 0.87 -0.05 7.29
CA VAL A 184 1.23 -1.34 7.91
C VAL A 184 2.62 -1.27 8.52
N ALA A 185 3.61 -0.74 7.77
CA ALA A 185 4.96 -0.56 8.26
C ALA A 185 4.99 0.33 9.52
N ALA A 186 4.30 1.47 9.49
CA ALA A 186 4.20 2.37 10.64
C ALA A 186 3.61 1.65 11.87
N GLY A 187 2.52 0.90 11.68
CA GLY A 187 1.92 0.09 12.75
C GLY A 187 2.89 -0.96 13.31
N GLN A 188 3.63 -1.67 12.45
CA GLN A 188 4.62 -2.67 12.87
C GLN A 188 5.78 -2.06 13.66
N VAL A 189 6.26 -0.89 13.27
CA VAL A 189 7.29 -0.14 14.02
C VAL A 189 6.78 0.23 15.41
N LEU A 190 5.55 0.75 15.53
CA LEU A 190 4.97 1.09 16.83
C LEU A 190 4.80 -0.14 17.74
N GLN A 191 4.42 -1.30 17.17
CA GLN A 191 4.35 -2.54 17.95
C GLN A 191 5.74 -3.00 18.41
N ALA A 192 6.76 -2.90 17.55
CA ALA A 192 8.13 -3.23 17.93
C ALA A 192 8.64 -2.30 19.05
N GLU A 193 8.39 -1.00 18.96
CA GLU A 193 8.75 -0.04 20.01
C GLU A 193 8.02 -0.34 21.34
N ALA A 194 6.73 -0.69 21.29
CA ALA A 194 5.95 -1.06 22.47
C ALA A 194 6.47 -2.34 23.14
N ILE A 195 6.79 -3.38 22.35
CA ILE A 195 7.37 -4.62 22.87
C ILE A 195 8.75 -4.36 23.48
N ALA A 196 9.60 -3.57 22.79
CA ALA A 196 10.93 -3.21 23.28
C ALA A 196 10.85 -2.48 24.63
N ALA A 197 9.98 -1.47 24.73
CA ALA A 197 9.74 -0.75 25.98
C ALA A 197 9.24 -1.67 27.11
N ALA A 198 8.31 -2.59 26.83
CA ALA A 198 7.74 -3.50 27.82
C ALA A 198 8.69 -4.62 28.27
N THR A 199 9.69 -4.96 27.45
CA THR A 199 10.69 -6.00 27.73
C THR A 199 12.03 -5.43 28.21
N GLY A 200 12.23 -4.11 28.16
CA GLY A 200 13.51 -3.48 28.44
C GLY A 200 14.57 -3.76 27.38
N LEU A 201 14.17 -4.24 26.20
CA LEU A 201 15.05 -4.44 25.06
C LEU A 201 15.18 -3.15 24.26
N HIS A 202 16.28 -3.02 23.50
CA HIS A 202 16.42 -1.94 22.53
C HIS A 202 15.73 -2.33 21.22
N ALA A 203 14.81 -1.49 20.75
CA ALA A 203 14.26 -1.64 19.40
C ALA A 203 15.39 -1.42 18.38
N PRO A 204 15.47 -2.23 17.31
CA PRO A 204 16.38 -1.97 16.20
C PRO A 204 16.12 -0.55 15.68
N ALA A 205 17.16 0.26 15.57
CA ALA A 205 17.04 1.56 14.95
C ALA A 205 16.62 1.33 13.49
N LEU A 206 15.38 1.67 13.14
CA LEU A 206 15.06 1.83 11.74
C LEU A 206 15.97 2.91 11.17
N PRO A 207 16.36 2.81 9.88
CA PRO A 207 16.97 3.93 9.21
C PRO A 207 16.05 5.13 9.48
N GLY A 208 16.57 6.10 10.24
CA GLY A 208 15.83 7.33 10.47
C GLY A 208 15.47 7.92 9.11
N PRO A 209 14.38 8.71 9.02
CA PRO A 209 13.98 9.34 7.76
C PRO A 209 15.25 9.91 7.16
N ALA A 210 15.70 9.34 6.04
CA ALA A 210 17.06 9.56 5.56
C ALA A 210 17.20 11.07 5.50
N ALA A 211 17.95 11.65 6.44
CA ALA A 211 17.71 13.01 6.89
C ALA A 211 18.15 13.90 5.75
N ALA A 212 17.24 14.13 4.80
CA ALA A 212 17.53 14.10 3.37
C ALA A 212 18.85 14.77 3.19
N THR A 213 19.94 13.97 3.16
CA THR A 213 21.28 14.54 3.26
C THR A 213 21.31 15.43 2.06
N ALA A 214 21.30 16.74 2.34
CA ALA A 214 21.09 17.77 1.38
C ALA A 214 22.33 17.77 0.49
N ALA A 215 22.43 16.79 -0.40
CA ALA A 215 22.97 17.01 -1.71
C ALA A 215 22.00 18.01 -2.31
N ASP A 216 22.23 19.28 -1.96
CA ASP A 216 21.46 20.47 -2.27
C ASP A 216 21.22 20.41 -3.77
N PRO A 217 20.06 19.90 -4.23
CA PRO A 217 19.81 19.85 -5.66
C PRO A 217 19.56 21.32 -5.99
N THR A 218 20.55 21.94 -6.64
CA THR A 218 20.52 23.34 -7.07
C THR A 218 19.08 23.72 -7.40
N PRO A 219 18.46 24.67 -6.67
CA PRO A 219 17.02 24.87 -6.72
C PRO A 219 16.61 25.07 -8.17
N ALA A 220 15.92 24.08 -8.73
CA ALA A 220 15.32 24.22 -10.04
C ALA A 220 14.37 25.40 -9.92
N ALA A 221 14.67 26.49 -10.63
CA ALA A 221 13.88 27.69 -10.55
C ALA A 221 12.44 27.34 -10.94
N CYS A 222 11.53 27.35 -9.97
CA CYS A 222 10.12 27.19 -10.26
C CYS A 222 9.73 28.23 -11.32
N PRO A 223 9.07 27.83 -12.41
CA PRO A 223 8.66 28.77 -13.44
C PRO A 223 7.82 29.85 -12.75
N SER A 224 8.37 31.06 -12.65
CA SER A 224 7.66 32.18 -12.06
C SER A 224 6.39 32.38 -12.89
N PRO A 225 5.19 32.41 -12.29
CA PRO A 225 4.00 32.72 -13.05
C PRO A 225 4.22 34.10 -13.65
N THR A 226 4.35 34.17 -14.97
CA THR A 226 4.46 35.44 -15.69
C THR A 226 3.27 36.28 -15.28
N ARG A 227 3.49 37.29 -14.42
CA ARG A 227 2.45 38.23 -14.02
C ARG A 227 2.01 38.95 -15.29
N SER A 228 0.94 38.46 -15.90
CA SER A 228 0.25 39.17 -16.96
C SER A 228 -0.25 40.47 -16.33
N ALA A 229 0.35 41.58 -16.76
CA ALA A 229 0.12 42.90 -16.21
C ALA A 229 -1.38 43.24 -16.33
N ALA A 230 -2.11 43.21 -15.22
CA ALA A 230 -3.46 43.73 -15.17
C ALA A 230 -3.39 45.27 -15.21
N PRO A 231 -4.20 45.94 -16.05
CA PRO A 231 -4.21 47.39 -16.15
C PRO A 231 -4.73 48.03 -14.85
N SER A 232 -4.02 49.07 -14.38
CA SER A 232 -4.44 49.92 -13.28
C SER A 232 -5.80 50.57 -13.59
N ALA A 233 -6.85 50.12 -12.92
CA ALA A 233 -8.09 50.88 -12.77
C ALA A 233 -8.29 51.16 -11.28
N THR A 234 -8.12 52.43 -10.91
CA THR A 234 -8.50 53.01 -9.61
C THR A 234 -10.02 53.09 -9.47
N PRO A 235 -10.61 52.56 -8.38
CA PRO A 235 -11.89 53.04 -7.90
C PRO A 235 -11.77 53.71 -6.53
N THR A 236 -12.27 54.93 -6.47
CA THR A 236 -12.57 55.74 -5.28
C THR A 236 -13.59 55.04 -4.37
N PRO A 237 -13.42 54.98 -3.04
CA PRO A 237 -14.44 54.44 -2.14
C PRO A 237 -15.39 55.54 -1.64
N ALA A 238 -16.70 55.27 -1.73
CA ALA A 238 -17.75 55.97 -0.99
C ALA A 238 -18.13 55.19 0.28
N PRO A 239 -18.55 55.85 1.38
CA PRO A 239 -18.84 55.18 2.64
C PRO A 239 -20.26 54.59 2.66
N THR A 240 -20.38 53.25 2.74
CA THR A 240 -21.66 52.57 2.95
C THR A 240 -21.68 51.84 4.30
N LYS A 241 -22.76 52.11 5.02
CA LYS A 241 -23.20 51.67 6.35
C LYS A 241 -23.07 50.15 6.60
N PRO A 242 -22.75 49.72 7.85
CA PRO A 242 -22.61 48.30 8.18
C PRO A 242 -23.97 47.60 8.24
N GLY A 243 -24.23 46.70 7.29
CA GLY A 243 -25.28 45.70 7.34
C GLY A 243 -24.71 44.38 7.85
N ALA A 244 -25.32 43.84 8.90
CA ALA A 244 -25.00 42.52 9.46
C ALA A 244 -25.13 41.45 8.37
N ALA A 245 -23.99 40.89 7.95
CA ALA A 245 -23.94 39.71 7.11
C ALA A 245 -23.62 38.50 8.00
N SER A 246 -24.57 37.57 8.01
CA SER A 246 -24.47 36.25 8.63
C SER A 246 -23.19 35.55 8.22
N ALA A 247 -22.51 34.99 9.23
CA ALA A 247 -21.38 34.10 9.05
C ALA A 247 -21.82 32.88 8.22
N GLU A 248 -21.28 32.76 7.02
CA GLU A 248 -21.32 31.54 6.22
C GLU A 248 -20.28 30.60 6.80
N THR A 249 -20.74 29.77 7.73
CA THR A 249 -19.96 28.72 8.39
C THR A 249 -19.59 27.68 7.35
N ASN A 250 -18.32 27.66 6.92
CA ASN A 250 -17.70 26.45 6.37
C ASN A 250 -17.59 25.43 7.51
N SER A 251 -18.70 24.73 7.75
CA SER A 251 -18.79 23.55 8.60
C SER A 251 -17.91 22.45 8.01
N ALA A 252 -16.66 22.42 8.44
CA ALA A 252 -15.96 21.15 8.59
C ALA A 252 -16.80 20.28 9.53
N ALA A 253 -17.09 19.06 9.08
CA ALA A 253 -18.02 18.14 9.70
C ALA A 253 -17.77 17.95 11.20
N THR A 254 -18.64 18.54 12.02
CA THR A 254 -18.95 17.98 13.34
C THR A 254 -19.78 16.74 13.07
N THR A 255 -19.19 15.57 13.26
CA THR A 255 -19.87 14.28 13.27
C THR A 255 -20.85 14.27 14.44
N SER A 256 -22.10 14.62 14.17
CA SER A 256 -23.22 14.23 15.03
C SER A 256 -23.32 12.72 15.01
N ALA A 257 -23.06 12.11 16.17
CA ALA A 257 -23.43 10.75 16.48
C ALA A 257 -24.93 10.54 16.22
N GLY A 258 -25.26 9.54 15.40
CA GLY A 258 -26.64 9.11 15.20
C GLY A 258 -27.00 8.87 13.74
N THR A 259 -26.54 7.76 13.17
CA THR A 259 -27.34 6.75 12.46
C THR A 259 -26.41 5.61 12.11
N SER A 260 -26.52 4.51 12.84
CA SER A 260 -25.83 3.26 12.57
C SER A 260 -26.29 2.71 11.22
N SER A 261 -25.51 2.95 10.16
CA SER A 261 -25.61 2.23 8.91
C SER A 261 -24.55 1.13 8.92
N THR A 262 -24.93 -0.03 9.42
CA THR A 262 -24.20 -1.29 9.22
C THR A 262 -24.40 -1.73 7.76
N GLY A 263 -23.62 -1.17 6.85
CA GLY A 263 -23.54 -1.57 5.44
C GLY A 263 -22.06 -1.63 5.01
N PRO A 264 -21.62 -2.71 4.32
CA PRO A 264 -20.21 -2.95 4.08
C PRO A 264 -19.68 -2.01 2.99
N LEU A 265 -18.53 -1.38 3.29
CA LEU A 265 -17.67 -0.58 2.42
C LEU A 265 -18.22 0.82 2.10
N ALA A 266 -17.84 1.77 2.96
CA ALA A 266 -17.91 3.20 2.66
C ALA A 266 -17.33 3.48 1.26
N ARG A 267 -18.08 4.22 0.44
CA ARG A 267 -17.66 4.68 -0.89
C ARG A 267 -16.23 5.23 -0.79
N PRO A 268 -15.29 4.83 -1.68
CA PRO A 268 -13.90 5.26 -1.57
C PRO A 268 -13.86 6.79 -1.55
N ALA A 269 -13.27 7.35 -0.51
CA ALA A 269 -13.04 8.79 -0.42
C ALA A 269 -12.33 9.25 -1.69
N LYS A 270 -12.80 10.37 -2.26
CA LYS A 270 -12.22 10.94 -3.48
C LYS A 270 -10.72 11.16 -3.22
N ARG A 271 -9.86 10.51 -4.02
CA ARG A 271 -8.40 10.69 -3.91
C ARG A 271 -8.05 12.16 -4.13
N LEU A 272 -7.30 12.73 -3.19
CA LEU A 272 -6.73 14.07 -3.35
C LEU A 272 -5.64 14.04 -4.43
N ALA A 273 -5.55 15.12 -5.19
CA ALA A 273 -4.39 15.34 -6.03
C ALA A 273 -3.17 15.67 -5.13
N PHE A 274 -1.96 15.47 -5.64
CA PHE A 274 -0.74 15.71 -4.88
C PHE A 274 -0.64 17.13 -4.26
N PRO A 275 -0.97 18.24 -4.98
CA PRO A 275 -0.99 19.57 -4.38
C PRO A 275 -1.96 19.71 -3.20
N ASP A 276 -3.16 19.14 -3.34
CA ASP A 276 -4.19 19.19 -2.31
C ASP A 276 -3.80 18.35 -1.09
N ALA A 277 -3.15 17.21 -1.29
CA ALA A 277 -2.66 16.36 -0.22
C ALA A 277 -1.51 17.02 0.57
N ILE A 278 -0.57 17.69 -0.11
CA ILE A 278 0.48 18.49 0.56
C ILE A 278 -0.14 19.62 1.38
N ALA A 279 -1.12 20.34 0.81
CA ALA A 279 -1.81 21.42 1.53
C ALA A 279 -2.57 20.90 2.76
N ALA A 280 -3.19 19.71 2.65
CA ALA A 280 -3.87 19.06 3.77
C ALA A 280 -2.88 18.71 4.91
N VAL A 281 -1.71 18.13 4.59
CA VAL A 281 -0.66 17.85 5.58
C VAL A 281 -0.16 19.13 6.23
N ALA A 282 0.15 20.18 5.45
CA ALA A 282 0.61 21.45 6.00
C ALA A 282 -0.40 22.07 6.98
N ARG A 283 -1.70 21.98 6.64
CA ARG A 283 -2.78 22.44 7.52
C ARG A 283 -2.92 21.59 8.79
N ALA A 284 -2.82 20.26 8.67
CA ALA A 284 -2.89 19.34 9.81
C ALA A 284 -1.73 19.57 10.78
N GLU A 285 -0.50 19.72 10.28
CA GLU A 285 0.67 20.04 11.11
C GLU A 285 0.55 21.42 11.76
N SER A 286 0.03 22.42 11.05
CA SER A 286 -0.25 23.75 11.61
C SER A 286 -1.26 23.67 12.77
N ALA A 287 -2.32 22.87 12.62
CA ALA A 287 -3.30 22.63 13.67
C ALA A 287 -2.69 21.91 14.88
N ALA A 288 -1.80 20.92 14.65
CA ALA A 288 -1.06 20.21 15.69
C ALA A 288 -0.13 21.14 16.47
N VAL A 289 0.63 21.99 15.78
CA VAL A 289 1.45 23.03 16.42
C VAL A 289 0.61 23.95 17.29
N TYR A 290 -0.54 24.41 16.80
CA TYR A 290 -1.44 25.29 17.56
C TYR A 290 -2.02 24.60 18.81
N ALA A 291 -2.53 23.38 18.67
CA ALA A 291 -3.09 22.60 19.78
C ALA A 291 -2.02 22.28 20.84
N SER A 292 -0.81 21.87 20.41
CA SER A 292 0.30 21.55 21.31
C SER A 292 0.83 22.77 22.05
N GLN A 293 0.92 23.94 21.41
CA GLN A 293 1.24 25.20 22.12
C GLN A 293 0.20 25.53 23.19
N THR A 294 -1.08 25.36 22.84
CA THR A 294 -2.20 25.65 23.73
C THR A 294 -2.27 24.69 24.92
N ALA A 295 -1.90 23.43 24.72
CA ALA A 295 -1.76 22.43 25.78
C ALA A 295 -0.52 22.67 26.66
N LEU A 296 0.62 22.99 26.04
CA LEU A 296 1.86 23.30 26.75
C LEU A 296 1.69 24.49 27.70
N ALA A 297 1.02 25.56 27.24
CA ALA A 297 0.73 26.73 28.06
C ALA A 297 -0.13 26.44 29.30
N ARG A 298 -0.87 25.33 29.32
CA ARG A 298 -1.67 24.87 30.46
C ARG A 298 -0.95 23.86 31.34
N SER A 299 0.20 23.36 30.90
CA SER A 299 0.95 22.33 31.62
C SER A 299 1.68 22.97 32.81
N ALA A 300 1.75 22.25 33.94
CA ALA A 300 2.54 22.70 35.07
C ALA A 300 4.03 22.81 34.65
N ALA A 301 4.64 23.97 34.85
CA ALA A 301 6.03 24.21 34.49
C ALA A 301 6.95 23.18 35.18
N GLY A 302 7.86 22.57 34.42
CA GLY A 302 8.79 21.56 34.92
C GLY A 302 8.21 20.15 35.08
N SER A 303 6.92 19.93 34.79
CA SER A 303 6.35 18.58 34.78
C SER A 303 6.90 17.75 33.61
N SER A 304 6.94 16.42 33.79
CA SER A 304 7.26 15.47 32.70
C SER A 304 6.29 15.59 31.53
N GLU A 305 5.02 15.88 31.82
CA GLU A 305 3.97 16.15 30.83
C GLU A 305 4.26 17.40 30.00
N ALA A 306 4.71 18.49 30.62
CA ALA A 306 5.16 19.68 29.90
C ALA A 306 6.35 19.39 29.00
N ALA A 307 7.33 18.61 29.47
CA ALA A 307 8.48 18.20 28.66
C ALA A 307 8.08 17.33 27.46
N ALA A 308 7.18 16.36 27.67
CA ALA A 308 6.65 15.53 26.58
C ALA A 308 5.90 16.37 25.53
N ARG A 309 5.07 17.33 25.97
CA ARG A 309 4.37 18.26 25.07
C ARG A 309 5.32 19.19 24.32
N ALA A 310 6.38 19.67 24.95
CA ALA A 310 7.39 20.48 24.29
C ALA A 310 8.10 19.69 23.17
N ASN A 311 8.49 18.43 23.46
CA ASN A 311 9.10 17.56 22.46
C ASN A 311 8.15 17.27 21.27
N SER A 312 6.87 16.97 21.55
CA SER A 312 5.86 16.78 20.51
C SER A 312 5.65 18.04 19.66
N LEU A 313 5.60 19.22 20.30
CA LEU A 313 5.49 20.49 19.61
C LEU A 313 6.67 20.74 18.65
N ASP A 314 7.89 20.46 19.09
CA ASP A 314 9.07 20.63 18.25
C ASP A 314 9.11 19.64 17.09
N ALA A 315 8.63 18.42 17.28
CA ALA A 315 8.48 17.43 16.20
C ALA A 315 7.48 17.89 15.12
N HIS A 316 6.29 18.38 15.50
CA HIS A 316 5.33 18.92 14.54
C HIS A 316 5.88 20.14 13.78
N ARG A 317 6.63 21.02 14.46
CA ARG A 317 7.30 22.15 13.79
C ARG A 317 8.34 21.67 12.77
N GLN A 318 9.06 20.59 13.05
CA GLN A 318 10.02 20.00 12.11
C GLN A 318 9.30 19.39 10.91
N GLN A 319 8.19 18.67 11.12
CA GLN A 319 7.37 18.13 10.04
C GLN A 319 6.79 19.25 9.16
N LEU A 320 6.25 20.32 9.74
CA LEU A 320 5.73 21.46 8.99
C LEU A 320 6.81 22.09 8.09
N LYS A 321 8.02 22.33 8.62
CA LYS A 321 9.16 22.83 7.83
C LYS A 321 9.56 21.87 6.71
N ALA A 322 9.51 20.57 6.96
CA ALA A 322 9.83 19.56 5.95
C ALA A 322 8.80 19.57 4.80
N VAL A 323 7.52 19.74 5.12
CA VAL A 323 6.42 19.85 4.15
C VAL A 323 6.54 21.13 3.34
N GLU A 324 6.84 22.27 3.97
CA GLU A 324 7.09 23.55 3.28
C GLU A 324 8.27 23.44 2.29
N SER A 325 9.36 22.80 2.72
CA SER A 325 10.53 22.54 1.87
C SER A 325 10.19 21.61 0.70
N LEU A 326 9.39 20.56 0.93
CA LEU A 326 8.91 19.70 -0.15
C LEU A 326 8.04 20.49 -1.14
N ALA A 327 7.07 21.25 -0.64
CA ALA A 327 6.16 22.04 -1.47
C ALA A 327 6.93 23.02 -2.36
N ALA A 328 7.93 23.71 -1.81
CA ALA A 328 8.81 24.61 -2.56
C ALA A 328 9.58 23.86 -3.66
N ARG A 329 10.20 22.72 -3.35
CA ARG A 329 10.94 21.90 -4.34
C ARG A 329 10.03 21.33 -5.44
N ALA A 330 8.79 21.00 -5.09
CA ALA A 330 7.79 20.51 -6.02
C ALA A 330 7.03 21.64 -6.76
N CYS A 331 7.39 22.91 -6.52
CA CYS A 331 6.71 24.10 -7.04
C CYS A 331 5.19 24.11 -6.76
N VAL A 332 4.78 23.57 -5.61
CA VAL A 332 3.40 23.57 -5.11
C VAL A 332 3.21 24.79 -4.21
N GLY A 333 2.29 25.67 -4.57
CA GLY A 333 1.89 26.78 -3.70
C GLY A 333 1.04 26.29 -2.53
N LEU A 334 1.52 26.51 -1.30
CA LEU A 334 0.72 26.25 -0.11
C LEU A 334 -0.34 27.36 0.09
N PRO A 335 -1.55 27.03 0.58
CA PRO A 335 -2.53 28.03 0.96
C PRO A 335 -1.98 28.91 2.10
N VAL A 336 -2.53 30.12 2.23
CA VAL A 336 -2.21 31.01 3.36
C VAL A 336 -2.60 30.30 4.66
N PRO A 337 -1.70 30.23 5.66
CA PRO A 337 -2.01 29.59 6.93
C PRO A 337 -3.23 30.19 7.62
N ASP A 338 -4.05 29.34 8.22
CA ASP A 338 -5.18 29.76 9.05
C ASP A 338 -4.68 30.60 10.24
N ALA A 339 -5.37 31.68 10.59
CA ALA A 339 -4.99 32.55 11.72
C ALA A 339 -5.20 31.87 13.09
N GLY A 340 -5.94 30.77 13.14
CA GLY A 340 -6.18 29.98 14.33
C GLY A 340 -7.08 28.78 14.06
N PHE A 341 -7.13 27.84 15.02
CA PHE A 341 -7.93 26.63 14.92
C PHE A 341 -8.93 26.54 16.07
N ALA A 342 -10.12 26.04 15.80
CA ALA A 342 -11.11 25.74 16.83
C ALA A 342 -10.66 24.53 17.66
N LEU A 343 -10.70 24.64 18.98
CA LEU A 343 -10.41 23.54 19.90
C LEU A 343 -11.72 23.05 20.54
N PRO A 344 -11.82 21.75 20.87
CA PRO A 344 -13.00 21.20 21.56
C PRO A 344 -13.28 21.93 22.89
N SER A 345 -14.56 22.05 23.26
CA SER A 345 -15.00 22.79 24.46
C SER A 345 -14.43 22.28 25.79
N GLY A 346 -13.96 21.02 25.84
CA GLY A 346 -13.28 20.42 26.99
C GLY A 346 -11.75 20.57 27.01
N PHE A 347 -11.14 21.08 25.94
CA PHE A 347 -9.67 21.09 25.78
C PHE A 347 -8.94 21.84 26.89
N ALA A 348 -9.58 22.87 27.46
CA ALA A 348 -8.98 23.65 28.53
C ALA A 348 -8.85 22.87 29.85
N ALA A 349 -9.74 21.91 30.11
CA ALA A 349 -9.72 21.07 31.29
C ALA A 349 -8.84 19.83 31.09
N ASP A 350 -8.95 19.20 29.93
CA ASP A 350 -8.12 18.06 29.52
C ASP A 350 -7.79 18.18 28.03
N PRO A 351 -6.54 18.50 27.65
CA PRO A 351 -6.14 18.62 26.26
C PRO A 351 -5.93 17.26 25.58
N THR A 352 -5.87 16.15 26.34
CA THR A 352 -5.46 14.83 25.83
C THR A 352 -6.34 14.34 24.67
N PRO A 353 -7.69 14.38 24.75
CA PRO A 353 -8.53 13.92 23.64
C PRO A 353 -8.39 14.79 22.40
N GLY A 354 -8.19 16.11 22.57
CA GLY A 354 -7.99 17.03 21.45
C GLY A 354 -6.65 16.83 20.75
N LEU A 355 -5.57 16.61 21.52
CA LEU A 355 -4.27 16.27 20.96
C LEU A 355 -4.32 14.93 20.21
N ALA A 356 -4.98 13.92 20.77
CA ALA A 356 -5.17 12.62 20.11
C ALA A 356 -5.94 12.76 18.79
N ALA A 357 -7.01 13.57 18.76
CA ALA A 357 -7.79 13.81 17.56
C ALA A 357 -6.98 14.54 16.46
N VAL A 358 -6.16 15.52 16.85
CA VAL A 358 -5.31 16.24 15.89
C VAL A 358 -4.19 15.33 15.36
N ALA A 359 -3.58 14.50 16.21
CA ALA A 359 -2.58 13.52 15.77
C ALA A 359 -3.18 12.52 14.77
N ALA A 360 -4.37 11.97 15.06
CA ALA A 360 -5.06 11.06 14.15
C ALA A 360 -5.38 11.72 12.79
N SER A 361 -5.81 12.99 12.79
CA SER A 361 -6.03 13.75 11.55
C SER A 361 -4.73 14.01 10.78
N GLY A 362 -3.62 14.22 11.49
CA GLY A 362 -2.28 14.31 10.91
C GLY A 362 -1.87 13.01 10.22
N GLU A 363 -2.00 11.87 10.90
CA GLU A 363 -1.72 10.55 10.33
C GLU A 363 -2.54 10.29 9.05
N GLU A 364 -3.84 10.60 9.06
CA GLU A 364 -4.70 10.45 7.88
C GLU A 364 -4.22 11.34 6.72
N SER A 365 -3.86 12.59 7.00
CA SER A 365 -3.35 13.52 5.98
C SER A 365 -2.03 13.01 5.37
N TRP A 366 -1.13 12.47 6.19
CA TRP A 366 0.12 11.88 5.72
C TRP A 366 -0.12 10.62 4.89
N ALA A 367 -1.04 9.74 5.29
CA ALA A 367 -1.40 8.54 4.54
C ALA A 367 -2.00 8.88 3.17
N GLN A 368 -2.82 9.94 3.10
CA GLN A 368 -3.32 10.48 1.82
C GLN A 368 -2.18 11.03 0.95
N LEU A 369 -1.20 11.72 1.55
CA LEU A 369 -0.02 12.21 0.83
C LEU A 369 0.82 11.05 0.27
N VAL A 370 1.02 9.95 0.99
CA VAL A 370 1.71 8.76 0.47
C VAL A 370 1.04 8.26 -0.82
N GLY A 371 -0.28 8.18 -0.83
CA GLY A 371 -1.04 7.66 -1.97
C GLY A 371 -1.16 8.64 -3.14
N ALA A 372 -1.07 9.95 -2.87
CA ALA A 372 -1.11 11.00 -3.88
C ALA A 372 0.29 11.35 -4.43
N ALA A 373 1.35 11.05 -3.69
CA ALA A 373 2.72 11.39 -4.07
C ALA A 373 3.18 10.64 -5.33
N PRO A 374 3.96 11.31 -6.20
CA PRO A 374 4.66 10.63 -7.29
C PRO A 374 5.69 9.64 -6.71
N ALA A 375 6.03 8.61 -7.47
CA ALA A 375 6.81 7.45 -7.01
C ALA A 375 8.09 7.85 -6.27
N GLU A 376 8.83 8.82 -6.80
CA GLU A 376 10.08 9.34 -6.26
C GLU A 376 9.94 10.07 -4.90
N LEU A 377 8.72 10.48 -4.53
CA LEU A 377 8.43 11.17 -3.26
C LEU A 377 7.70 10.29 -2.24
N ARG A 378 7.29 9.07 -2.60
CA ARG A 378 6.50 8.21 -1.70
C ARG A 378 7.27 7.75 -0.49
N ALA A 379 8.56 7.44 -0.63
CA ALA A 379 9.42 7.08 0.50
C ALA A 379 9.47 8.23 1.53
N TRP A 380 9.66 9.47 1.08
CA TRP A 380 9.66 10.64 1.95
C TRP A 380 8.30 10.84 2.65
N ALA A 381 7.19 10.64 1.93
CA ALA A 381 5.86 10.74 2.52
C ALA A 381 5.61 9.63 3.56
N ALA A 382 6.09 8.41 3.31
CA ALA A 382 5.97 7.28 4.24
C ALA A 382 6.80 7.49 5.51
N ASP A 383 7.99 8.08 5.38
CA ASP A 383 8.80 8.53 6.51
C ASP A 383 8.05 9.57 7.36
N GLY A 384 7.39 10.54 6.72
CA GLY A 384 6.55 11.53 7.41
C GLY A 384 5.36 10.90 8.13
N LEU A 385 4.70 9.91 7.52
CA LEU A 385 3.63 9.12 8.15
C LEU A 385 4.14 8.37 9.38
N LEU A 386 5.33 7.76 9.32
CA LEU A 386 5.92 7.08 10.47
C LEU A 386 6.20 8.04 11.62
N VAL A 387 6.71 9.25 11.34
CA VAL A 387 6.90 10.28 12.36
C VAL A 387 5.55 10.71 12.95
N ALA A 388 4.53 10.94 12.12
CA ALA A 388 3.19 11.30 12.59
C ALA A 388 2.60 10.20 13.50
N ALA A 389 2.76 8.93 13.11
CA ALA A 389 2.29 7.79 13.89
C ALA A 389 2.96 7.69 15.28
N ARG A 390 4.25 8.03 15.38
CA ARG A 390 4.98 8.09 16.68
C ARG A 390 4.53 9.25 17.57
N LEU A 391 4.03 10.33 16.98
CA LEU A 391 3.45 11.45 17.71
C LEU A 391 2.00 11.16 18.16
N GLY A 392 1.34 10.21 17.50
CA GLY A 392 0.06 9.66 17.92
C GLY A 392 0.13 9.03 19.31
N THR A 393 -0.86 9.32 20.16
CA THR A 393 -0.93 8.79 21.53
C THR A 393 -1.58 7.39 21.60
N GLY A 394 -1.82 6.74 20.46
CA GLY A 394 -2.61 5.51 20.36
C GLY A 394 -1.97 4.46 19.48
N SER A 395 -2.08 3.19 19.89
CA SER A 395 -1.77 2.02 19.07
C SER A 395 -2.91 1.77 18.07
N THR A 396 -3.03 2.60 17.04
CA THR A 396 -3.90 2.28 15.90
C THR A 396 -3.21 1.18 15.07
N PRO A 397 -3.93 0.11 14.66
CA PRO A 397 -3.32 -0.95 13.85
C PRO A 397 -2.90 -0.46 12.46
N PHE A 398 -3.51 0.62 11.98
CA PHE A 398 -3.24 1.27 10.71
C PHE A 398 -3.23 2.79 10.90
N PRO A 399 -2.07 3.37 11.22
CA PRO A 399 -1.91 4.82 11.22
C PRO A 399 -2.38 5.42 9.89
N GLY A 400 -3.28 6.40 9.99
CA GLY A 400 -3.83 7.13 8.85
C GLY A 400 -4.89 6.41 8.00
N VAL A 401 -5.33 5.21 8.37
CA VAL A 401 -6.54 4.61 7.79
C VAL A 401 -7.69 4.85 8.76
N PRO A 402 -8.78 5.53 8.35
CA PRO A 402 -9.92 5.75 9.23
C PRO A 402 -10.45 4.40 9.70
N SER A 403 -10.54 4.23 11.02
CA SER A 403 -11.16 3.05 11.61
C SER A 403 -12.60 3.01 11.12
N ALA A 404 -13.03 1.91 10.49
CA ALA A 404 -14.45 1.70 10.23
C ALA A 404 -15.17 1.70 11.58
N GLY A 405 -15.87 2.81 11.87
CA GLY A 405 -16.57 3.06 13.13
C GLY A 405 -17.84 2.25 13.30
#